data_AF-A0A261CRF6-F1
#
_entry.id   AF-A0A261CRF6-F1
#
_cell.length_a   1.000
_cell.length_b   1.000
_cell.length_c   1.000
_cell.angle_alpha   90.00
_cell.angle_beta   90.00
_cell.angle_gamma   90.00
#
_symmetry.space_group_name_H-M   'P 1'
#
loop_
_entity.id
_entity.type
_entity.pdbx_description
1 polymer ?
#
loop_
_entity_poly.entity_id
_entity_poly.type
_entity_poly.pdbx_seq_one_letter_code
_entity_poly.pdbx_strand_id
1 'polypeptide(L)'
;MPFPVSMMKSSLPPSDTPPTVVEDITDPVERQKAIEKNQILARAKELEDLAKKCRKEYDEAFAQYQVLKGLGTLTPEEQALNYKLTKEKETKALIALKMSSQVQLDAAMAISRLDEKK
;
A
#
# COMPACT_ATOMS: atom_id res chain seq x y z
N MET A 1 19.17 15.91 -6.13
CA MET A 1 18.30 15.28 -7.13
C MET A 1 17.44 14.25 -6.41
N PRO A 2 16.11 14.38 -6.35
CA PRO A 2 15.26 13.38 -5.72
C PRO A 2 15.24 12.10 -6.57
N PHE A 3 15.36 10.95 -5.92
CA PHE A 3 15.36 9.64 -6.57
C PHE A 3 13.96 9.30 -7.11
N PRO A 4 13.82 8.85 -8.37
CA PRO A 4 12.53 8.44 -8.91
C PRO A 4 12.06 7.15 -8.22
N VAL A 5 10.85 7.19 -7.66
CA VAL A 5 10.15 6.08 -6.98
C VAL A 5 9.88 4.88 -7.93
N SER A 6 10.17 5.02 -9.22
CA SER A 6 9.93 3.98 -10.24
C SER A 6 10.89 2.77 -10.18
N MET A 7 11.87 2.77 -9.27
CA MET A 7 12.88 1.70 -9.15
C MET A 7 12.54 0.62 -8.11
N MET A 8 11.46 0.77 -7.32
CA MET A 8 10.94 -0.35 -6.52
C MET A 8 10.15 -1.29 -7.43
N LYS A 9 10.85 -2.01 -8.31
CA LYS A 9 10.30 -3.18 -8.98
C LYS A 9 10.06 -4.24 -7.91
N SER A 10 8.82 -4.26 -7.46
CA SER A 10 8.23 -5.29 -6.62
C SER A 10 8.50 -6.66 -7.24
N SER A 11 9.49 -7.37 -6.70
CA SER A 11 9.62 -8.83 -6.85
C SER A 11 8.74 -9.57 -5.85
N LEU A 12 7.75 -8.90 -5.26
CA LEU A 12 6.78 -9.55 -4.40
C LEU A 12 5.84 -10.38 -5.29
N PRO A 13 5.48 -11.60 -4.87
CA PRO A 13 4.51 -12.41 -5.59
C PRO A 13 3.22 -11.58 -5.77
N PRO A 14 2.57 -11.66 -6.94
CA PRO A 14 1.33 -10.93 -7.16
C PRO A 14 0.31 -11.29 -6.08
N SER A 15 -0.14 -10.27 -5.35
CA SER A 15 -1.06 -10.33 -4.20
C SER A 15 -2.51 -10.61 -4.63
N ASP A 16 -2.70 -11.57 -5.54
CA ASP A 16 -4.01 -12.04 -6.02
C ASP A 16 -4.23 -13.49 -5.63
N THR A 17 -3.68 -13.95 -4.49
CA THR A 17 -4.06 -15.23 -3.91
C THR A 17 -5.51 -15.15 -3.44
N PRO A 18 -6.46 -15.87 -4.07
CA PRO A 18 -7.85 -15.83 -3.63
C PRO A 18 -7.95 -16.44 -2.23
N PRO A 19 -8.85 -15.92 -1.37
CA PRO A 19 -9.12 -16.51 -0.08
C PRO A 19 -9.55 -17.96 -0.25
N THR A 20 -9.07 -18.84 0.64
CA THR A 20 -9.42 -20.26 0.62
C THR A 20 -10.84 -20.44 1.15
N VAL A 21 -11.68 -21.22 0.46
CA VAL A 21 -13.03 -21.57 0.93
C VAL A 21 -12.90 -22.54 2.08
N VAL A 22 -13.27 -22.11 3.29
CA VAL A 22 -13.08 -22.85 4.55
C VAL A 22 -14.16 -23.93 4.75
N GLU A 23 -15.33 -23.74 4.15
CA GLU A 23 -16.52 -24.59 4.31
C GLU A 23 -16.30 -26.01 3.79
N ASP A 24 -15.45 -26.16 2.75
CA ASP A 24 -15.17 -27.44 2.10
C ASP A 24 -14.09 -28.28 2.83
N ILE A 25 -13.43 -27.72 3.87
CA ILE A 25 -12.33 -28.39 4.56
C ILE A 25 -12.87 -29.20 5.74
N THR A 26 -12.81 -30.53 5.65
CA THR A 26 -13.26 -31.47 6.69
C THR A 26 -12.30 -31.62 7.87
N ASP A 27 -10.99 -31.41 7.66
CA ASP A 27 -10.00 -31.50 8.75
C ASP A 27 -10.02 -30.21 9.60
N PRO A 28 -10.26 -30.28 10.93
CA PRO A 28 -10.29 -29.10 11.80
C PRO A 28 -8.95 -28.35 11.85
N VAL A 29 -7.81 -29.04 11.70
CA VAL A 29 -6.47 -28.42 11.75
C VAL A 29 -6.20 -27.65 10.45
N GLU A 30 -6.52 -28.23 9.30
CA GLU A 30 -6.39 -27.56 8.01
C GLU A 30 -7.38 -26.40 7.87
N ARG A 31 -8.60 -26.56 8.42
CA ARG A 31 -9.61 -25.51 8.47
C ARG A 31 -9.10 -24.29 9.25
N GLN A 32 -8.49 -24.51 10.41
CA GLN A 32 -7.92 -23.44 11.23
C GLN A 32 -6.76 -22.73 10.50
N LYS A 33 -5.87 -23.47 9.83
CA LYS A 33 -4.80 -22.89 9.00
C LYS A 33 -5.36 -22.03 7.86
N ALA A 34 -6.43 -22.47 7.19
CA ALA A 34 -7.08 -21.69 6.14
C ALA A 34 -7.70 -20.40 6.66
N ILE A 35 -8.31 -20.42 7.86
CA ILE A 35 -8.84 -19.21 8.52
C ILE A 35 -7.72 -18.22 8.80
N GLU A 36 -6.62 -18.66 9.42
CA GLU A 36 -5.46 -17.81 9.74
C GLU A 36 -4.84 -17.21 8.47
N LYS A 37 -4.69 -18.02 7.42
CA LYS A 37 -4.20 -17.57 6.11
C LYS A 37 -5.10 -16.49 5.50
N ASN A 38 -6.42 -16.68 5.53
CA ASN A 38 -7.38 -15.70 5.02
C ASN A 38 -7.33 -14.39 5.81
N GLN A 39 -7.15 -14.44 7.14
CA GLN A 39 -7.00 -13.24 7.97
C GLN A 39 -5.73 -12.45 7.61
N ILE A 40 -4.61 -13.15 7.39
CA ILE A 40 -3.35 -12.53 6.96
C ILE A 40 -3.51 -11.86 5.60
N LEU A 41 -4.13 -12.54 4.64
CA LEU A 41 -4.39 -12.00 3.30
C LEU A 41 -5.33 -10.79 3.34
N ALA A 42 -6.38 -10.82 4.17
CA ALA A 42 -7.31 -9.71 4.32
C ALA A 42 -6.60 -8.43 4.83
N ARG A 43 -5.75 -8.55 5.86
CA ARG A 43 -4.97 -7.41 6.38
C ARG A 43 -3.99 -6.84 5.35
N ALA A 44 -3.34 -7.71 4.57
CA ALA A 44 -2.44 -7.27 3.50
C ALA A 44 -3.21 -6.48 2.43
N LYS A 45 -4.40 -6.94 2.06
CA LYS A 45 -5.27 -6.28 1.08
C LYS A 45 -5.78 -4.91 1.57
N GLU A 46 -6.19 -4.81 2.83
CA GLU A 46 -6.63 -3.53 3.42
C GLU A 46 -5.54 -2.45 3.34
N LEU A 47 -4.29 -2.81 3.62
CA LEU A 47 -3.16 -1.88 3.54
C LEU A 47 -2.76 -1.54 2.11
N GLU A 48 -2.88 -2.48 1.18
CA GLU A 48 -2.69 -2.20 -0.23
C GLU A 48 -3.74 -1.20 -0.75
N ASP A 49 -5.00 -1.38 -0.36
CA ASP A 49 -6.08 -0.46 -0.71
C ASP A 49 -5.87 0.93 -0.09
N LEU A 50 -5.35 1.00 1.14
CA LEU A 50 -4.95 2.26 1.78
C LEU A 50 -3.80 2.94 1.02
N ALA A 51 -2.78 2.19 0.58
CA ALA A 51 -1.68 2.72 -0.21
C ALA A 51 -2.15 3.25 -1.57
N LYS A 52 -3.06 2.53 -2.24
CA LYS A 52 -3.71 2.99 -3.49
C LYS A 52 -4.48 4.28 -3.29
N LYS A 53 -5.25 4.41 -2.19
CA LYS A 53 -5.96 5.65 -1.85
C LYS A 53 -5.00 6.81 -1.60
N CYS A 54 -3.94 6.60 -0.82
CA CYS A 54 -2.95 7.64 -0.55
C CYS A 54 -2.21 8.10 -1.81
N ARG A 55 -1.93 7.17 -2.74
CA ARG A 55 -1.34 7.51 -4.04
C ARG A 55 -2.27 8.39 -4.88
N LYS A 56 -3.55 8.05 -4.96
CA LYS A 56 -4.55 8.87 -5.66
C LYS A 56 -4.66 10.28 -5.05
N GLU A 57 -4.71 10.38 -3.72
CA GLU A 57 -4.71 11.69 -3.03
C GLU A 57 -3.48 12.54 -3.40
N TYR A 58 -2.30 11.90 -3.50
CA TYR A 58 -1.07 12.59 -3.90
C TYR A 58 -1.11 13.04 -5.37
N ASP A 59 -1.55 12.16 -6.29
CA ASP A 59 -1.62 12.48 -7.72
C ASP A 59 -2.59 13.65 -7.98
N GLU A 60 -3.72 13.69 -7.27
CA GLU A 60 -4.69 14.80 -7.31
C GLU A 60 -4.08 16.10 -6.74
N ALA A 61 -3.41 16.04 -5.58
CA ALA A 61 -2.75 17.20 -5.00
C ALA A 61 -1.62 17.74 -5.89
N PHE A 62 -0.86 16.85 -6.54
CA PHE A 62 0.19 17.22 -7.48
C PHE A 62 -0.38 17.88 -8.74
N ALA A 63 -1.49 17.38 -9.28
CA ALA A 63 -2.18 18.01 -10.40
C ALA A 63 -2.64 19.43 -10.03
N GLN A 64 -3.24 19.62 -8.84
CA GLN A 64 -3.63 20.93 -8.35
C GLN A 64 -2.42 21.87 -8.16
N TYR A 65 -1.31 21.36 -7.62
CA TYR A 65 -0.08 22.12 -7.49
C TYR A 65 0.42 22.65 -8.84
N GLN A 66 0.41 21.83 -9.89
CA GLN A 66 0.84 22.24 -11.23
C GLN A 66 -0.06 23.35 -11.82
N VAL A 67 -1.38 23.23 -11.65
CA VAL A 67 -2.34 24.25 -12.10
C VAL A 67 -2.09 25.57 -11.37
N LEU A 68 -1.96 25.51 -10.04
CA LEU A 68 -1.71 26.68 -9.20
C LEU A 68 -0.38 27.36 -9.54
N LYS A 69 0.69 26.59 -9.75
CA LYS A 69 1.99 27.10 -10.18
C LYS A 69 1.91 27.85 -11.53
N GLY A 70 1.02 27.43 -12.43
CA GLY A 70 0.83 28.06 -13.73
C GLY A 70 -0.02 29.34 -13.72
N LEU A 71 -0.79 29.61 -12.65
CA LEU A 71 -1.76 30.70 -12.60
C LEU A 71 -1.14 32.09 -12.45
N GLY A 72 0.14 32.22 -12.04
CA GLY A 72 0.88 33.49 -12.00
C GLY A 72 0.34 34.56 -11.00
N THR A 73 -0.83 34.33 -10.40
CA THR A 73 -1.52 35.25 -9.49
C THR A 73 -1.30 34.93 -8.01
N LEU A 74 -0.61 33.84 -7.68
CA LEU A 74 -0.37 33.44 -6.30
C LEU A 74 0.73 34.26 -5.66
N THR A 75 0.48 34.72 -4.44
CA THR A 75 1.49 35.35 -3.60
C THR A 75 2.59 34.34 -3.20
N PRO A 76 3.79 34.81 -2.83
CA PRO A 76 4.88 33.93 -2.40
C PRO A 76 4.50 33.02 -1.22
N GLU A 77 3.66 33.51 -0.30
CA GLU A 77 3.20 32.75 0.86
C GLU A 77 2.26 31.61 0.45
N GLU A 78 1.32 31.85 -0.46
CA GLU A 78 0.41 30.83 -0.98
C GLU A 78 1.16 29.76 -1.78
N GLN A 79 2.20 30.16 -2.54
CA GLN A 79 3.07 29.21 -3.25
C GLN A 79 3.84 28.31 -2.27
N ALA A 80 4.37 28.88 -1.19
CA ALA A 80 5.08 28.13 -0.16
C ALA A 80 4.14 27.15 0.57
N LEU A 81 2.91 27.58 0.88
CA LEU A 81 1.91 26.77 1.56
C LEU A 81 1.44 25.61 0.67
N ASN A 82 1.20 25.88 -0.62
CA ASN A 82 0.84 24.85 -1.60
C ASN A 82 1.95 23.80 -1.78
N TYR A 83 3.21 24.25 -1.85
CA TYR A 83 4.36 23.33 -1.90
C TYR A 83 4.44 22.46 -0.64
N LYS A 84 4.26 23.05 0.55
CA LYS A 84 4.29 22.32 1.83
C LYS A 84 3.19 21.26 1.91
N LEU A 85 1.96 21.59 1.56
CA LEU A 85 0.84 20.64 1.54
C LEU A 85 1.09 19.48 0.57
N THR A 86 1.61 19.77 -0.63
CA THR A 86 1.94 18.74 -1.62
C THR A 86 3.04 17.80 -1.11
N LYS A 87 4.07 18.34 -0.46
CA LYS A 87 5.15 17.59 0.22
C LYS A 87 4.65 16.69 1.34
N GLU A 88 3.69 17.16 2.14
CA GLU A 88 3.09 16.35 3.21
C GLU A 88 2.30 15.17 2.63
N LYS A 89 1.55 15.40 1.54
CA LYS A 89 0.83 14.34 0.81
C LYS A 89 1.79 13.33 0.17
N GLU A 90 2.90 13.80 -0.42
CA GLU A 90 3.98 12.94 -0.94
C GLU A 90 4.53 12.02 0.16
N THR A 91 4.83 12.60 1.32
CA THR A 91 5.40 11.87 2.46
C THR A 91 4.42 10.82 2.99
N LYS A 92 3.13 11.16 3.10
CA LYS A 92 2.06 10.23 3.49
C LYS A 92 1.95 9.06 2.50
N ALA A 93 1.98 9.32 1.19
CA ALA A 93 1.93 8.28 0.17
C ALA A 93 3.15 7.35 0.24
N LEU A 94 4.35 7.90 0.43
CA LEU A 94 5.58 7.11 0.58
C LEU A 94 5.55 6.21 1.82
N ILE A 95 5.07 6.72 2.97
CA ILE A 95 4.93 5.93 4.19
C ILE A 95 3.93 4.79 3.98
N ALA A 96 2.76 5.08 3.41
CA ALA A 96 1.74 4.07 3.14
C ALA A 96 2.27 2.97 2.20
N LEU A 97 3.01 3.35 1.16
CA LEU A 97 3.63 2.40 0.23
C LEU A 97 4.66 1.52 0.95
N LYS A 98 5.56 2.12 1.74
CA LYS A 98 6.56 1.37 2.52
C LYS A 98 5.91 0.38 3.49
N MET A 99 4.85 0.81 4.19
CA MET A 99 4.11 -0.06 5.10
C MET A 99 3.42 -1.21 4.37
N SER A 100 2.81 -0.95 3.20
CA SER A 100 2.18 -1.99 2.39
C SER A 100 3.19 -3.06 1.94
N SER A 101 4.37 -2.66 1.48
CA SER A 101 5.44 -3.59 1.12
C SER A 101 5.93 -4.41 2.31
N GLN A 102 6.07 -3.79 3.49
CA GLN A 102 6.48 -4.49 4.70
C GLN A 102 5.45 -5.56 5.10
N VAL A 103 4.16 -5.20 5.11
CA VAL A 103 3.12 -6.16 5.48
C VAL A 103 2.96 -7.28 4.46
N GLN A 104 3.19 -7.01 3.17
CA GLN A 104 3.23 -8.08 2.16
C GLN A 104 4.37 -9.07 2.41
N LEU A 105 5.56 -8.59 2.80
CA LEU A 105 6.67 -9.47 3.18
C LEU A 105 6.36 -10.27 4.45
N ASP A 106 5.82 -9.62 5.47
CA ASP A 106 5.47 -10.27 6.74
C ASP A 106 4.36 -11.32 6.53
N ALA A 107 3.38 -11.03 5.68
CA ALA A 107 2.33 -11.96 5.27
C ALA A 107 2.92 -13.18 4.55
N ALA A 108 3.82 -12.97 3.59
CA ALA A 108 4.49 -14.05 2.87
C ALA A 108 5.27 -14.97 3.84
N MET A 109 6.03 -14.40 4.78
CA MET A 109 6.75 -15.17 5.79
C MET A 109 5.80 -15.94 6.72
N ALA A 110 4.69 -15.32 7.15
CA ALA A 110 3.72 -15.96 8.03
C ALA A 110 3.03 -17.15 7.33
N ILE A 111 2.69 -17.01 6.05
CA ILE A 111 2.09 -18.10 5.25
C ILE A 111 3.08 -19.25 5.11
N SER A 112 4.35 -18.98 4.75
CA SER A 112 5.37 -20.04 4.64
C SER A 112 5.56 -20.81 5.95
N ARG A 113 5.53 -20.13 7.11
CA ARG A 113 5.63 -20.78 8.43
C ARG A 113 4.43 -21.66 8.76
N LEU A 114 3.24 -21.33 8.28
CA LEU A 114 2.03 -22.16 8.46
C LEU A 114 2.13 -23.45 7.64
N ASP A 115 2.75 -23.37 6.46
CA ASP A 115 2.97 -24.51 5.56
C ASP A 115 4.11 -25.43 6.05
N GLU A 116 5.10 -24.92 6.78
CA GLU A 116 6.22 -25.68 7.37
C GLU A 116 5.82 -26.50 8.62
N LYS A 117 4.75 -26.13 9.35
CA LYS A 117 4.25 -26.89 10.52
C LYS A 117 3.48 -28.16 10.11
N LYS A 118 4.08 -28.99 9.26
CA LYS A 118 3.59 -30.34 8.90
C LYS A 118 3.96 -31.37 9.95
#